data_AF-G4RU38-F1
#
_entry.id   AF-G4RU38-F1
#
_cell.length_a   1.000
_cell.length_b   1.000
_cell.length_c   1.000
_cell.angle_alpha   90.00
_cell.angle_beta   90.00
_cell.angle_gamma   90.00
#
_symmetry.space_group_name_H-M   'P 1'
#
loop_
_entity.id
_entity.type
_entity.pdbx_description
1 polymer ?
#
loop_
_entity_poly.entity_id
_entity_poly.type
_entity_poly.pdbx_seq_one_letter_code
_entity_poly.pdbx_strand_id
1 'polypeptide(L)'
;MAFLDGKSCFLDATKTQCSSGYKTITENYEGIVNFLTTPPNTTSDSCEGSYYFYESFRCTALINGFANKVKHISLEVDSNDARTPKVIEQCFQAEECTKSNCYFTDSQRSTLTDTCESMALKNSYFLKCVAELEQKRPDISSYRCLNGTDIYSEDLSVQIELFTTKRGCSRWVMRKHCGEKSMIDFRQNAEIYVKTLEKLTQSGMTG
;
A
#
# COMPACT_ATOMS: atom_id res chain seq x y z
N MET A 1 12.49 20.38 2.43
CA MET A 1 12.46 20.10 0.97
C MET A 1 13.85 20.23 0.38
N ALA A 2 14.23 19.45 -0.64
CA ALA A 2 15.57 19.52 -1.24
C ALA A 2 15.98 20.93 -1.72
N PHE A 3 15.00 21.73 -2.17
CA PHE A 3 15.19 23.12 -2.60
C PHE A 3 15.17 24.17 -1.47
N LEU A 4 14.75 23.80 -0.25
CA LEU A 4 14.73 24.71 0.90
C LEU A 4 15.91 24.45 1.82
N ASP A 5 16.09 23.17 2.20
CA ASP A 5 17.11 22.74 3.16
C ASP A 5 18.39 22.25 2.48
N GLY A 6 18.35 22.04 1.15
CA GLY A 6 19.43 21.44 0.36
C GLY A 6 20.04 22.37 -0.69
N LYS A 7 19.97 23.69 -0.51
CA LYS A 7 20.48 24.68 -1.47
C LYS A 7 21.91 24.41 -1.94
N SER A 8 22.82 24.12 -1.01
CA SER A 8 24.21 23.80 -1.35
C SER A 8 24.31 22.57 -2.25
N CYS A 9 23.65 21.47 -1.87
CA CYS A 9 23.61 20.22 -2.65
C CYS A 9 23.03 20.44 -4.05
N PHE A 10 21.94 21.21 -4.17
CA PHE A 10 21.35 21.54 -5.46
C PHE A 10 22.31 22.35 -6.34
N LEU A 11 22.95 23.38 -5.79
CA LEU A 11 23.89 24.22 -6.54
C LEU A 11 25.12 23.41 -6.96
N ASP A 12 25.63 22.51 -6.13
CA ASP A 12 26.74 21.61 -6.49
C ASP A 12 26.37 20.70 -7.65
N ALA A 13 25.20 20.05 -7.60
CA ALA A 13 24.71 19.23 -8.70
C ALA A 13 24.52 20.05 -9.99
N THR A 14 23.99 21.27 -9.87
CA THR A 14 23.75 22.17 -11.00
C THR A 14 25.07 22.64 -11.63
N LYS A 15 26.10 22.89 -10.81
CA LYS A 15 27.43 23.27 -11.30
C LYS A 15 28.03 22.19 -12.19
N THR A 16 27.82 20.92 -11.83
CA THR A 16 28.29 19.77 -12.61
C THR A 16 27.43 19.49 -13.84
N GLN A 17 26.11 19.51 -13.70
CA GLN A 17 25.18 19.05 -14.75
C GLN A 17 24.70 20.17 -15.69
N CYS A 18 24.75 21.42 -15.25
CA CYS A 18 24.23 22.58 -15.97
C CYS A 18 25.28 23.71 -16.02
N SER A 19 26.53 23.37 -16.30
CA SER A 19 27.70 24.27 -16.22
C SER A 19 27.52 25.58 -16.99
N SER A 20 26.86 25.57 -18.16
CA SER A 20 26.55 26.78 -18.95
C SER A 20 25.43 27.65 -18.35
N GLY A 21 24.50 27.06 -17.59
CA GLY A 21 23.37 27.76 -16.95
C GLY A 21 23.59 28.06 -15.46
N TYR A 22 24.68 27.56 -14.87
CA TYR A 22 24.92 27.60 -13.42
C TYR A 22 24.85 29.02 -12.84
N LYS A 23 25.46 29.99 -13.52
CA LYS A 23 25.45 31.39 -13.09
C LYS A 23 24.02 31.93 -13.00
N THR A 24 23.25 31.77 -14.07
CA THR A 24 21.84 32.20 -14.15
C THR A 24 20.97 31.52 -13.09
N ILE A 25 21.16 30.21 -12.87
CA ILE A 25 20.40 29.45 -11.86
C ILE A 25 20.73 29.95 -10.45
N THR A 26 22.02 30.21 -10.17
CA THR A 26 22.46 30.67 -8.85
C THR A 26 21.92 32.08 -8.56
N GLU A 27 22.00 32.99 -9.53
CA GLU A 27 21.52 34.36 -9.40
C GLU A 27 20.00 34.44 -9.21
N ASN A 28 19.24 33.50 -9.78
CA ASN A 28 17.78 33.46 -9.71
C ASN A 28 17.24 32.38 -8.75
N TYR A 29 18.09 31.82 -7.89
CA TYR A 29 17.76 30.62 -7.11
C TYR A 29 16.45 30.77 -6.32
N GLU A 30 16.29 31.86 -5.58
CA GLU A 30 15.09 32.08 -4.76
C GLU A 30 13.82 32.21 -5.61
N GLY A 31 13.91 32.85 -6.77
CA GLY A 31 12.80 32.93 -7.72
C GLY A 31 12.41 31.55 -8.27
N ILE A 32 13.41 30.72 -8.59
CA ILE A 32 13.20 29.33 -9.02
C ILE A 32 12.55 28.54 -7.90
N VAL A 33 13.09 28.58 -6.68
CA VAL A 33 12.51 27.86 -5.53
C VAL A 33 11.06 28.27 -5.32
N ASN A 34 10.77 29.58 -5.27
CA ASN A 34 9.42 30.07 -5.10
C ASN A 34 8.49 29.58 -6.22
N PHE A 35 8.94 29.59 -7.48
CA PHE A 35 8.15 29.07 -8.60
C PHE A 35 7.87 27.57 -8.50
N LEU A 36 8.81 26.79 -7.95
CA LEU A 36 8.67 25.34 -7.79
C LEU A 36 7.91 24.91 -6.54
N THR A 37 7.93 25.72 -5.47
CA THR A 37 7.38 25.33 -4.15
C THR A 37 6.14 26.10 -3.76
N THR A 38 5.76 27.16 -4.48
CA THR A 38 4.54 27.93 -4.17
C THR A 38 3.37 27.37 -4.98
N PRO A 39 2.28 26.93 -4.33
CA PRO A 39 1.07 26.53 -5.03
C PRO A 39 0.54 27.70 -5.89
N PRO A 40 0.17 27.48 -7.16
CA PRO A 40 -0.44 28.53 -7.97
C PRO A 40 -1.79 28.95 -7.36
N ASN A 41 -2.08 30.27 -7.37
CA ASN A 41 -3.33 30.86 -6.85
C ASN A 41 -4.58 30.50 -7.69
N THR A 42 -4.41 29.81 -8.81
CA THR A 42 -5.51 29.45 -9.70
C THR A 42 -6.18 28.17 -9.23
N THR A 43 -7.50 28.23 -9.06
CA THR A 43 -8.40 27.11 -8.78
C THR A 43 -8.55 26.13 -9.95
N SER A 44 -7.60 26.05 -10.89
CA SER A 44 -7.75 25.14 -12.02
C SER A 44 -7.47 23.71 -11.55
N ASP A 45 -8.47 22.86 -11.67
CA ASP A 45 -8.40 21.40 -11.48
C ASP A 45 -7.42 20.71 -12.45
N SER A 46 -6.69 21.48 -13.28
CA SER A 46 -5.90 20.95 -14.39
C SER A 46 -4.56 20.33 -13.99
N CYS A 47 -4.11 20.47 -12.73
CA CYS A 47 -2.77 20.01 -12.28
C CYS A 47 -1.61 20.53 -13.14
N GLU A 48 -1.89 21.55 -13.95
CA GLU A 48 -0.96 22.19 -14.83
C GLU A 48 -0.14 23.19 -14.00
N GLY A 49 1.16 22.99 -13.99
CA GLY A 49 2.07 23.87 -13.27
C GLY A 49 3.28 23.15 -12.75
N SER A 50 4.41 23.85 -12.72
CA SER A 50 5.67 23.29 -12.23
C SER A 50 5.55 22.84 -10.78
N TYR A 51 4.80 23.55 -9.91
CA TYR A 51 4.55 23.10 -8.55
C TYR A 51 4.07 21.64 -8.45
N TYR A 52 2.97 21.30 -9.15
CA TYR A 52 2.38 19.95 -9.11
C TYR A 52 3.31 18.89 -9.72
N PHE A 53 4.00 19.23 -10.80
CA PHE A 53 5.00 18.37 -11.44
C PHE A 53 6.19 18.06 -10.52
N TYR A 54 6.72 19.06 -9.82
CA TYR A 54 7.86 18.85 -8.91
C TYR A 54 7.46 18.14 -7.61
N GLU A 55 6.27 18.41 -7.08
CA GLU A 55 5.72 17.63 -5.97
C GLU A 55 5.52 16.16 -6.36
N SER A 56 5.19 15.85 -7.62
CA SER A 56 5.02 14.46 -8.06
C SER A 56 6.33 13.67 -8.06
N PHE A 57 7.48 14.32 -8.29
CA PHE A 57 8.79 13.67 -8.15
C PHE A 57 9.07 13.19 -6.73
N ARG A 58 8.59 13.90 -5.70
CA ARG A 58 8.75 13.46 -4.31
C ARG A 58 8.05 12.12 -4.07
N CYS A 59 6.81 12.01 -4.51
CA CYS A 59 6.05 10.78 -4.38
C CYS A 59 6.61 9.68 -5.30
N THR A 60 7.06 10.04 -6.50
CA THR A 60 7.72 9.10 -7.43
C THR A 60 9.01 8.53 -6.83
N ALA A 61 9.80 9.33 -6.11
CA ALA A 61 10.98 8.85 -5.40
C ALA A 61 10.63 7.84 -4.29
N LEU A 62 9.54 8.07 -3.55
CA LEU A 62 9.03 7.12 -2.57
C LEU A 62 8.56 5.82 -3.24
N ILE A 63 7.79 5.91 -4.32
CA ILE A 63 7.31 4.76 -5.11
C ILE A 63 8.49 3.94 -5.64
N ASN A 64 9.49 4.59 -6.24
CA ASN A 64 10.68 3.92 -6.78
C ASN A 64 11.54 3.30 -5.67
N GLY A 65 11.68 4.00 -4.54
CA GLY A 65 12.37 3.48 -3.36
C GLY A 65 11.70 2.24 -2.80
N PHE A 66 10.37 2.25 -2.71
CA PHE A 66 9.55 1.09 -2.38
C PHE A 66 9.75 -0.05 -3.40
N ALA A 67 9.53 0.21 -4.69
CA ALA A 67 9.61 -0.79 -5.75
C ALA A 67 10.97 -1.48 -5.81
N ASN A 68 12.06 -0.75 -5.55
CA ASN A 68 13.39 -1.35 -5.49
C ASN A 68 13.58 -2.25 -4.26
N LYS A 69 13.03 -1.89 -3.10
CA LYS A 69 13.15 -2.71 -1.90
C LYS A 69 12.31 -3.99 -1.97
N VAL A 70 11.15 -3.93 -2.61
CA VAL A 70 10.29 -5.11 -2.83
C VAL A 70 11.04 -6.22 -3.57
N LYS A 71 11.91 -5.88 -4.53
CA LYS A 71 12.73 -6.87 -5.28
C LYS A 71 13.65 -7.71 -4.40
N HIS A 72 13.88 -7.30 -3.14
CA HIS A 72 14.83 -7.93 -2.24
C HIS A 72 14.19 -8.66 -1.07
N ILE A 73 12.86 -8.70 -0.97
CA ILE A 73 12.13 -9.38 0.11
C ILE A 73 11.25 -10.50 -0.45
N SER A 74 11.03 -11.54 0.35
CA SER A 74 10.03 -12.56 0.01
C SER A 74 8.62 -12.01 0.27
N LEU A 75 7.75 -12.14 -0.73
CA LEU A 75 6.34 -11.78 -0.66
C LEU A 75 5.43 -12.98 -0.38
N GLU A 76 6.01 -14.10 0.06
CA GLU A 76 5.25 -15.26 0.54
C GLU A 76 4.54 -14.93 1.85
N VAL A 77 3.44 -15.63 2.11
CA VAL A 77 2.75 -15.54 3.39
C VAL A 77 3.69 -16.02 4.49
N ASP A 78 3.77 -15.26 5.59
CA ASP A 78 4.66 -15.57 6.71
C ASP A 78 6.17 -15.55 6.39
N SER A 79 6.60 -14.71 5.44
CA SER A 79 8.03 -14.47 5.29
C SER A 79 8.59 -13.84 6.58
N ASN A 80 9.49 -14.55 7.27
CA ASN A 80 10.19 -14.06 8.47
C ASN A 80 11.27 -13.02 8.13
N ASP A 81 11.13 -12.32 7.00
CA ASP A 81 12.07 -11.31 6.57
C ASP A 81 11.88 -10.04 7.41
N ALA A 82 12.86 -9.78 8.28
CA ALA A 82 12.84 -8.63 9.18
C ALA A 82 12.77 -7.27 8.46
N ARG A 83 13.02 -7.23 7.14
CA ARG A 83 12.92 -6.00 6.32
C ARG A 83 11.47 -5.68 5.94
N THR A 84 10.59 -6.68 5.90
CA THR A 84 9.23 -6.54 5.36
C THR A 84 8.39 -5.45 6.03
N PRO A 85 8.36 -5.30 7.37
CA PRO A 85 7.59 -4.23 8.01
C PRO A 85 7.98 -2.83 7.53
N LYS A 86 9.28 -2.59 7.35
CA LYS A 86 9.80 -1.30 6.86
C LYS A 86 9.44 -1.05 5.40
N VAL A 87 9.38 -2.08 4.57
CA VAL A 87 8.96 -1.95 3.17
C VAL A 87 7.46 -1.63 3.07
N ILE A 88 6.64 -2.27 3.91
CA ILE A 88 5.19 -1.98 4.00
C ILE A 88 4.95 -0.54 4.45
N GLU A 89 5.66 -0.07 5.49
CA GLU A 89 5.57 1.31 5.95
C GLU A 89 5.86 2.31 4.83
N GLN A 90 6.92 2.06 4.04
CA GLN A 90 7.25 2.92 2.91
C GLN A 90 6.23 2.89 1.78
N CYS A 91 5.52 1.77 1.61
CA CYS A 91 4.41 1.70 0.67
C CYS A 91 3.30 2.66 1.09
N PHE A 92 2.89 2.64 2.35
CA PHE A 92 1.88 3.55 2.87
C PHE A 92 2.33 5.03 2.87
N GLN A 93 3.62 5.30 3.08
CA GLN A 93 4.17 6.65 2.89
C GLN A 93 4.06 7.12 1.42
N ALA A 94 4.30 6.22 0.47
CA ALA A 94 4.12 6.52 -0.95
C ALA A 94 2.63 6.75 -1.27
N GLU A 95 1.73 5.88 -0.79
CA GLU A 95 0.29 6.01 -0.95
C GLU A 95 -0.21 7.36 -0.45
N GLU A 96 0.12 7.72 0.80
CA GLU A 96 -0.27 8.99 1.40
C GLU A 96 0.25 10.19 0.60
N CYS A 97 1.48 10.14 0.11
CA CYS A 97 2.05 11.18 -0.75
C CYS A 97 1.20 11.41 -2.01
N THR A 98 0.66 10.34 -2.60
CA THR A 98 -0.11 10.45 -3.85
C THR A 98 -1.55 10.96 -3.65
N LYS A 99 -2.12 10.91 -2.44
CA LYS A 99 -3.52 11.29 -2.18
C LYS A 99 -3.81 12.76 -2.49
N SER A 100 -2.93 13.65 -2.06
CA SER A 100 -3.06 15.09 -2.29
C SER A 100 -2.43 15.56 -3.60
N ASN A 101 -1.78 14.66 -4.34
CA ASN A 101 -1.06 15.01 -5.56
C ASN A 101 -1.89 14.66 -6.79
N CYS A 102 -2.41 15.69 -7.43
CA CYS A 102 -3.34 15.55 -8.54
C CYS A 102 -2.65 15.13 -9.87
N TYR A 103 -1.31 15.05 -9.90
CA TYR A 103 -0.55 14.48 -11.02
C TYR A 103 -0.75 12.96 -11.17
N PHE A 104 -1.07 12.27 -10.07
CA PHE A 104 -1.37 10.84 -10.12
C PHE A 104 -2.83 10.62 -10.51
N THR A 105 -3.09 9.64 -11.36
CA THR A 105 -4.47 9.26 -11.72
C THR A 105 -5.10 8.41 -10.62
N ASP A 106 -6.43 8.33 -10.60
CA ASP A 106 -7.14 7.44 -9.68
C ASP A 106 -6.73 5.97 -9.86
N SER A 107 -6.46 5.56 -11.10
CA SER A 107 -5.97 4.22 -11.41
C SER A 107 -4.59 3.96 -10.79
N GLN A 108 -3.67 4.93 -10.85
CA GLN A 108 -2.35 4.81 -10.23
C GLN A 108 -2.44 4.77 -8.71
N ARG A 109 -3.26 5.64 -8.10
CA ARG A 109 -3.52 5.65 -6.65
C ARG A 109 -4.13 4.32 -6.19
N SER A 110 -5.12 3.82 -6.91
CA SER A 110 -5.78 2.55 -6.61
C SER A 110 -4.80 1.38 -6.70
N THR A 111 -3.96 1.34 -7.73
CA THR A 111 -2.94 0.29 -7.91
C THR A 111 -1.92 0.29 -6.76
N LEU A 112 -1.47 1.48 -6.34
CA LEU A 112 -0.55 1.60 -5.20
C LEU A 112 -1.22 1.15 -3.90
N THR A 113 -2.46 1.59 -3.65
CA THR A 113 -3.26 1.19 -2.49
C THR A 113 -3.42 -0.33 -2.43
N ASP A 114 -3.87 -0.95 -3.54
CA ASP A 114 -4.02 -2.40 -3.66
C ASP A 114 -2.72 -3.15 -3.37
N THR A 115 -1.59 -2.60 -3.84
CA THR A 115 -0.26 -3.19 -3.61
C THR A 115 0.12 -3.13 -2.13
N CYS A 116 -0.05 -1.98 -1.47
CA CYS A 116 0.27 -1.81 -0.06
C CYS A 116 -0.61 -2.68 0.83
N GLU A 117 -1.93 -2.70 0.56
CA GLU A 117 -2.91 -3.53 1.25
C GLU A 117 -2.58 -5.02 1.10
N SER A 118 -2.26 -5.49 -0.11
CA SER A 118 -1.91 -6.89 -0.36
C SER A 118 -0.66 -7.31 0.41
N MET A 119 0.38 -6.47 0.43
CA MET A 119 1.60 -6.76 1.18
C MET A 119 1.37 -6.79 2.69
N ALA A 120 0.57 -5.86 3.21
CA ALA A 120 0.19 -5.83 4.62
C ALA A 120 -0.60 -7.09 5.01
N LEU A 121 -1.59 -7.47 4.19
CA LEU A 121 -2.39 -8.68 4.41
C LEU A 121 -1.53 -9.94 4.43
N LYS A 122 -0.61 -10.11 3.46
CA LYS A 122 0.28 -11.28 3.40
C LYS A 122 1.20 -11.44 4.62
N ASN A 123 1.49 -10.33 5.30
CA ASN A 123 2.31 -10.30 6.50
C ASN A 123 1.49 -10.27 7.80
N SER A 124 0.16 -10.23 7.70
CA SER A 124 -0.73 -10.18 8.85
C SER A 124 -0.85 -11.55 9.54
N TYR A 125 -1.08 -11.54 10.85
CA TYR A 125 -1.50 -12.75 11.58
C TYR A 125 -2.88 -13.25 11.16
N PHE A 126 -3.68 -12.39 10.52
CA PHE A 126 -4.96 -12.77 9.94
C PHE A 126 -4.78 -13.81 8.84
N LEU A 127 -3.97 -13.51 7.80
CA LEU A 127 -3.81 -14.44 6.68
C LEU A 127 -3.04 -15.69 7.09
N LYS A 128 -2.09 -15.57 8.02
CA LYS A 128 -1.42 -16.72 8.65
C LYS A 128 -2.44 -17.65 9.31
N CYS A 129 -3.38 -17.09 10.06
CA CYS A 129 -4.43 -17.87 10.69
C CYS A 129 -5.37 -18.54 9.68
N VAL A 130 -5.71 -17.88 8.57
CA VAL A 130 -6.48 -18.52 7.48
C VAL A 130 -5.75 -19.75 6.96
N ALA A 131 -4.46 -19.61 6.63
CA ALA A 131 -3.63 -20.74 6.17
C ALA A 131 -3.47 -21.83 7.23
N GLU A 132 -3.32 -21.48 8.51
CA GLU A 132 -3.23 -22.45 9.61
C GLU A 132 -4.53 -23.24 9.81
N LEU A 133 -5.69 -22.59 9.68
CA LEU A 133 -7.00 -23.25 9.77
C LEU A 133 -7.18 -24.25 8.62
N GLU A 134 -6.82 -23.85 7.41
CA GLU A 134 -6.84 -24.72 6.23
C GLU A 134 -5.91 -25.94 6.39
N GLN A 135 -4.70 -25.73 6.91
CA GLN A 135 -3.71 -26.78 7.11
C GLN A 135 -4.10 -27.74 8.23
N LYS A 136 -4.52 -27.21 9.40
CA LYS A 136 -4.76 -28.00 10.62
C LYS A 136 -6.16 -28.60 10.66
N ARG A 137 -7.10 -28.04 9.90
CA ARG A 137 -8.53 -28.40 9.87
C ARG A 137 -9.09 -28.76 11.26
N PRO A 138 -9.03 -27.85 12.25
CA PRO A 138 -9.54 -28.15 13.59
C PRO A 138 -11.04 -28.51 13.58
N ASP A 139 -11.52 -29.20 14.62
CA ASP A 139 -12.95 -29.44 14.75
C ASP A 139 -13.69 -28.12 14.99
N ILE A 140 -14.60 -27.79 14.07
CA ILE A 140 -15.44 -26.59 14.11
C ILE A 140 -16.92 -26.88 14.34
N SER A 141 -17.28 -28.13 14.61
CA SER A 141 -18.68 -28.55 14.84
C SER A 141 -19.35 -27.79 16.00
N SER A 142 -18.57 -27.30 16.96
CA SER A 142 -19.07 -26.52 18.10
C SER A 142 -19.52 -25.08 17.74
N TYR A 143 -19.12 -24.55 16.58
CA TYR A 143 -19.41 -23.17 16.17
C TYR A 143 -20.75 -23.08 15.44
N ARG A 144 -21.86 -23.08 16.20
CA ARG A 144 -23.23 -23.02 15.65
C ARG A 144 -23.50 -21.82 14.74
N CYS A 145 -22.78 -20.70 14.92
CA CYS A 145 -22.94 -19.51 14.09
C CYS A 145 -22.50 -19.71 12.62
N LEU A 146 -21.71 -20.75 12.33
CA LEU A 146 -21.38 -21.14 10.96
C LEU A 146 -22.59 -21.73 10.24
N ASN A 147 -23.55 -22.31 10.96
CA ASN A 147 -24.78 -22.88 10.39
C ASN A 147 -24.52 -23.83 9.21
N GLY A 148 -23.47 -24.67 9.32
CA GLY A 148 -23.07 -25.61 8.28
C GLY A 148 -22.17 -25.03 7.18
N THR A 149 -21.83 -23.74 7.21
CA THR A 149 -20.81 -23.17 6.31
C THR A 149 -19.47 -23.84 6.56
N ASP A 150 -18.90 -24.45 5.52
CA ASP A 150 -17.57 -25.07 5.56
C ASP A 150 -16.48 -24.01 5.46
N ILE A 151 -15.74 -23.80 6.55
CA ILE A 151 -14.65 -22.81 6.57
C ILE A 151 -13.44 -23.24 5.73
N TYR A 152 -13.38 -24.52 5.34
CA TYR A 152 -12.30 -25.11 4.55
C TYR A 152 -12.65 -25.24 3.07
N SER A 153 -13.79 -24.66 2.66
CA SER A 153 -14.23 -24.70 1.28
C SER A 153 -13.28 -23.91 0.38
N GLU A 154 -12.91 -24.48 -0.77
CA GLU A 154 -12.16 -23.79 -1.82
C GLU A 154 -13.06 -22.85 -2.65
N ASP A 155 -14.39 -22.88 -2.44
CA ASP A 155 -15.32 -21.98 -3.11
C ASP A 155 -15.12 -20.54 -2.59
N LEU A 156 -14.69 -19.66 -3.50
CA LEU A 156 -14.48 -18.25 -3.22
C LEU A 156 -15.73 -17.56 -2.66
N SER A 157 -16.93 -17.99 -3.07
CA SER A 157 -18.20 -17.44 -2.58
C SER A 157 -18.41 -17.77 -1.11
N VAL A 158 -18.05 -18.99 -0.71
CA VAL A 158 -18.09 -19.42 0.70
C VAL A 158 -17.05 -18.64 1.50
N GLN A 159 -15.82 -18.49 0.99
CA GLN A 159 -14.78 -17.70 1.65
C GLN A 159 -15.20 -16.22 1.82
N ILE A 160 -15.84 -15.62 0.81
CA ILE A 160 -16.42 -14.28 0.90
C ILE A 160 -17.51 -14.22 1.98
N GLU A 161 -18.42 -15.20 2.03
CA GLU A 161 -19.48 -15.29 3.05
C GLU A 161 -18.88 -15.31 4.47
N LEU A 162 -17.81 -16.08 4.68
CA LEU A 162 -17.13 -16.21 5.97
C LEU A 162 -16.67 -14.86 6.52
N PHE A 163 -16.12 -14.00 5.68
CA PHE A 163 -15.54 -12.73 6.10
C PHE A 163 -16.47 -11.52 5.91
N THR A 164 -17.67 -11.72 5.36
CA THR A 164 -18.72 -10.71 5.24
C THR A 164 -19.89 -10.98 6.20
N THR A 165 -20.80 -11.88 5.86
CA THR A 165 -22.03 -12.16 6.61
C THR A 165 -21.77 -12.96 7.87
N LYS A 166 -20.81 -13.89 7.84
CA LYS A 166 -20.40 -14.71 8.99
C LYS A 166 -19.19 -14.13 9.73
N ARG A 167 -18.79 -12.88 9.44
CA ARG A 167 -17.58 -12.25 9.96
C ARG A 167 -17.42 -12.36 11.48
N GLY A 168 -18.51 -12.22 12.25
CA GLY A 168 -18.49 -12.38 13.70
C GLY A 168 -18.12 -13.80 14.15
N CYS A 169 -18.61 -14.81 13.42
CA CYS A 169 -18.29 -16.21 13.66
C CYS A 169 -16.85 -16.52 13.28
N SER A 170 -16.41 -16.09 12.09
CA SER A 170 -15.02 -16.25 11.62
C SER A 170 -14.03 -15.59 12.57
N ARG A 171 -14.36 -14.40 13.09
CA ARG A 171 -13.58 -13.73 14.14
C ARG A 171 -13.44 -14.60 15.39
N TRP A 172 -14.54 -15.22 15.84
CA TRP A 172 -14.53 -16.08 17.02
C TRP A 172 -13.70 -17.34 16.81
N VAL A 173 -13.86 -18.02 15.67
CA VAL A 173 -13.07 -19.20 15.28
C VAL A 173 -11.58 -18.86 15.23
N MET A 174 -11.19 -17.82 14.48
CA MET A 174 -9.79 -17.39 14.35
C MET A 174 -9.18 -17.03 15.71
N ARG A 175 -9.91 -16.29 16.55
CA ARG A 175 -9.44 -15.96 17.91
C ARG A 175 -9.19 -17.20 18.76
N LYS A 176 -10.06 -18.21 18.66
CA LYS A 176 -9.97 -19.44 19.45
C LYS A 176 -8.83 -20.35 19.00
N HIS A 177 -8.62 -20.48 17.70
CA HIS A 177 -7.63 -21.42 17.16
C HIS A 177 -6.25 -20.81 16.90
N CYS A 178 -6.16 -19.51 16.64
CA CYS A 178 -4.91 -18.80 16.33
C CYS A 178 -4.51 -17.77 17.39
N GLY A 179 -5.35 -17.52 18.39
CA GLY A 179 -5.09 -16.57 19.48
C GLY A 179 -5.31 -15.10 19.10
N GLU A 180 -5.03 -14.21 20.07
CA GLU A 180 -5.33 -12.77 19.98
C GLU A 180 -4.59 -12.04 18.86
N LYS A 181 -3.41 -12.53 18.45
CA LYS A 181 -2.63 -11.87 17.38
C LYS A 181 -3.39 -11.83 16.05
N SER A 182 -4.24 -12.82 15.78
CA SER A 182 -5.11 -12.84 14.59
C SER A 182 -6.18 -11.74 14.60
N MET A 183 -6.42 -11.10 15.75
CA MET A 183 -7.42 -10.04 15.90
C MET A 183 -6.87 -8.64 15.57
N ILE A 184 -5.54 -8.49 15.43
CA ILE A 184 -4.91 -7.22 15.04
C ILE A 184 -5.44 -6.83 13.65
N ASP A 185 -6.08 -5.67 13.59
CA ASP A 185 -6.71 -5.11 12.38
C ASP A 185 -7.63 -6.09 11.65
N PHE A 186 -8.26 -7.01 12.38
CA PHE A 186 -9.07 -8.10 11.82
C PHE A 186 -10.07 -7.62 10.77
N ARG A 187 -10.79 -6.52 11.06
CA ARG A 187 -11.81 -5.99 10.17
C ARG A 187 -11.20 -5.53 8.84
N GLN A 188 -10.12 -4.77 8.91
CA GLN A 188 -9.44 -4.26 7.72
C GLN A 188 -8.84 -5.40 6.90
N ASN A 189 -8.17 -6.36 7.57
CA ASN A 189 -7.62 -7.54 6.90
C ASN A 189 -8.70 -8.40 6.23
N ALA A 190 -9.85 -8.58 6.89
CA ALA A 190 -11.00 -9.28 6.31
C ALA A 190 -11.56 -8.54 5.08
N GLU A 191 -11.67 -7.21 5.13
CA GLU A 191 -12.14 -6.40 4.00
C GLU A 191 -11.17 -6.49 2.80
N ILE A 192 -9.85 -6.42 3.03
CA ILE A 192 -8.83 -6.58 1.97
C ILE A 192 -8.85 -8.01 1.40
N TYR A 193 -9.00 -9.02 2.26
CA TYR A 193 -9.07 -10.42 1.85
C TYR A 193 -10.28 -10.67 0.95
N VAL A 194 -11.47 -10.23 1.36
CA VAL A 194 -12.70 -10.32 0.55
C VAL A 194 -12.53 -9.61 -0.80
N LYS A 195 -12.02 -8.38 -0.81
CA LYS A 195 -11.74 -7.62 -2.04
C LYS A 195 -10.79 -8.37 -2.98
N THR A 196 -9.83 -9.12 -2.44
CA THR A 196 -8.92 -9.96 -3.22
C THR A 196 -9.64 -11.16 -3.83
N LEU A 197 -10.49 -11.85 -3.06
CA LEU A 197 -11.28 -12.98 -3.54
C LEU A 197 -12.27 -12.56 -4.63
N GLU A 198 -12.96 -11.42 -4.45
CA GLU A 198 -13.90 -10.88 -5.43
C GLU A 198 -13.22 -10.57 -6.78
N LYS A 199 -12.00 -10.02 -6.74
CA LYS A 199 -11.19 -9.80 -7.96
C LYS A 199 -10.85 -11.13 -8.66
N LEU A 200 -10.51 -12.17 -7.90
CA LEU A 200 -10.24 -13.49 -8.47
C LEU A 200 -11.50 -14.07 -9.15
N THR A 201 -12.66 -13.97 -8.51
CA THR A 201 -13.95 -14.38 -9.08
C THR A 201 -14.25 -13.65 -10.40
N GLN A 202 -14.00 -12.34 -10.46
CA GLN A 202 -14.22 -11.53 -11.67
C GLN A 202 -13.22 -11.84 -12.80
N SER A 203 -12.01 -12.27 -12.46
CA SER A 203 -10.96 -12.61 -13.42
C SER A 203 -11.11 -13.98 -14.09
N GLY A 204 -12.10 -14.78 -13.68
CA GLY A 204 -12.34 -16.12 -14.24
C GLY A 204 -11.26 -17.16 -13.89
N MET A 205 -10.34 -16.84 -12.98
CA MET A 205 -9.38 -17.79 -12.44
C MET A 205 -10.04 -18.61 -11.33
N THR A 206 -10.84 -19.60 -11.72
CA THR A 206 -11.19 -20.71 -10.82
C THR A 206 -9.97 -21.64 -10.78
N GLY A 207 -9.40 -21.83 -9.59
CA GLY A 207 -8.33 -22.79 -9.34
C GLY A 207 -8.69 -24.21 -9.75
#